data_AF-A0A101XJ21-F1
#
_entry.id   AF-A0A101XJ21-F1
#
_cell.length_a   1.000
_cell.length_b   1.000
_cell.length_c   1.000
_cell.angle_alpha   90.00
_cell.angle_beta   90.00
_cell.angle_gamma   90.00
#
_symmetry.space_group_name_H-M   'P 1'
#
loop_
_entity.id
_entity.type
_entity.pdbx_description
1 polymer ?
#
loop_
_entity_poly.entity_id
_entity_poly.type
_entity_poly.pdbx_seq_one_letter_code
_entity_poly.pdbx_strand_id
1 'polypeptide(L)'
;MVTAPSYSCPNCGDPLTVRIQNNIVSIGCMSCRVVVFISRSELIKSIGENEESLDLIMDALFQKYVRGLSRVLQRRRLASEIIKSGENN
;
A
#
# COMPACT_ATOMS: atom_id res chain seq x y z
N MET A 1 -1.61 0.11 -16.73
CA MET A 1 -2.01 0.58 -15.37
C MET A 1 -3.51 0.49 -15.32
N VAL A 2 -4.05 -0.22 -14.35
CA VAL A 2 -5.49 -0.20 -14.09
C VAL A 2 -5.68 0.74 -12.90
N THR A 3 -6.36 1.85 -13.12
CA THR A 3 -6.87 2.70 -12.05
C THR A 3 -8.07 1.97 -11.46
N ALA A 4 -8.04 1.70 -10.16
CA ALA A 4 -9.19 1.17 -9.44
C ALA A 4 -9.90 2.34 -8.76
N PRO A 5 -10.91 2.97 -9.40
CA PRO A 5 -11.55 4.17 -8.88
C PRO A 5 -12.20 3.95 -7.50
N SER A 6 -12.49 2.70 -7.12
CA SER A 6 -13.09 2.33 -5.84
C SER A 6 -12.12 2.42 -4.64
N TYR A 7 -10.80 2.52 -4.86
CA TYR A 7 -9.82 2.49 -3.77
C TYR A 7 -8.96 3.76 -3.76
N SER A 8 -9.22 4.61 -2.77
CA SER A 8 -8.52 5.87 -2.55
C SER A 8 -7.46 5.75 -1.46
N CYS A 9 -6.38 6.52 -1.59
CA CYS A 9 -5.32 6.58 -0.60
C CYS A 9 -5.84 7.18 0.72
N PRO A 10 -5.78 6.46 1.86
CA PRO A 10 -6.28 6.99 3.13
C PRO A 10 -5.52 8.22 3.65
N ASN A 11 -4.33 8.49 3.14
CA ASN A 11 -3.51 9.63 3.56
C ASN A 11 -3.80 10.92 2.78
N CYS A 12 -4.25 10.85 1.52
CA CYS A 12 -4.41 12.05 0.68
C CYS A 12 -5.68 12.08 -0.18
N GLY A 13 -6.48 11.01 -0.19
CA GLY A 13 -7.70 10.92 -1.00
C GLY A 13 -7.46 10.57 -2.48
N ASP A 14 -6.24 10.69 -2.99
CA ASP A 14 -5.96 10.37 -4.40
C ASP A 14 -6.10 8.88 -4.72
N PRO A 15 -6.48 8.54 -5.97
CA PRO A 15 -6.71 7.16 -6.36
C PRO A 15 -5.45 6.30 -6.25
N LEU A 16 -5.63 5.04 -5.84
CA LEU A 16 -4.56 4.05 -5.86
C LEU A 16 -4.37 3.48 -7.26
N THR A 17 -3.11 3.22 -7.58
CA THR A 17 -2.71 2.59 -8.84
C THR A 17 -2.19 1.19 -8.57
N VAL A 18 -2.67 0.23 -9.35
CA VAL A 18 -2.16 -1.15 -9.35
C VAL A 18 -1.39 -1.42 -10.64
N ARG A 19 -0.21 -2.04 -10.51
CA ARG A 19 0.59 -2.55 -11.63
C ARG A 19 1.00 -3.99 -11.36
N ILE A 20 0.84 -4.84 -12.37
CA ILE A 20 1.25 -6.25 -12.35
C ILE A 20 2.33 -6.42 -13.42
N GLN A 21 3.53 -6.84 -13.01
CA GLN A 21 4.65 -7.08 -13.92
C GLN A 21 5.54 -8.20 -13.36
N ASN A 22 5.92 -9.17 -14.19
CA ASN A 22 6.89 -10.24 -13.86
C ASN A 22 6.62 -10.92 -12.50
N ASN A 23 5.38 -11.37 -12.25
CA ASN A 23 4.93 -11.98 -10.99
C ASN A 23 4.98 -11.07 -9.75
N ILE A 24 5.21 -9.77 -9.91
CA ILE A 24 5.11 -8.78 -8.84
C ILE A 24 3.87 -7.93 -9.09
N VAL A 25 3.08 -7.79 -8.03
CA VAL A 25 1.96 -6.87 -7.95
C VAL A 25 2.39 -5.70 -7.08
N SER A 26 2.23 -4.49 -7.59
CA SER A 26 2.47 -3.26 -6.84
C SER A 26 1.20 -2.45 -6.75
N ILE A 27 0.93 -1.94 -5.56
CA ILE A 27 -0.16 -1.00 -5.27
C ILE A 27 0.44 0.25 -4.63
N GLY A 28 0.09 1.42 -5.12
CA GLY A 28 0.67 2.66 -4.62
C GLY A 28 -0.15 3.90 -4.90
N CYS A 29 0.14 4.94 -4.14
CA CYS A 29 -0.36 6.29 -4.35
C CYS A 29 0.78 7.15 -4.92
N MET A 30 0.57 7.74 -6.10
CA MET A 30 1.59 8.56 -6.77
C MET A 30 1.86 9.87 -6.03
N SER A 31 0.84 10.43 -5.35
CA SER A 31 0.96 11.68 -4.61
C SER A 31 1.68 11.51 -3.28
N CYS A 32 1.35 10.48 -2.52
CA CYS A 32 2.06 10.15 -1.27
C CYS A 32 3.44 9.50 -1.50
N ARG A 33 3.71 9.03 -2.72
CA ARG A 33 4.88 8.21 -3.11
C ARG A 33 5.07 6.96 -2.25
N VAL A 34 3.98 6.44 -1.67
CA VAL A 34 3.98 5.18 -0.93
C VAL A 34 3.58 4.08 -1.88
N VAL A 35 4.44 3.07 -2.02
CA VAL A 35 4.24 1.91 -2.88
C VAL A 35 4.52 0.65 -2.07
N VAL A 36 3.63 -0.34 -2.18
CA VAL A 36 3.76 -1.66 -1.58
C VAL A 36 3.90 -2.69 -2.70
N PHE A 37 4.86 -3.59 -2.56
CA PHE A 37 5.13 -4.68 -3.49
C PHE A 37 4.75 -6.01 -2.84
N ILE A 38 4.07 -6.86 -3.62
CA ILE A 38 3.61 -8.18 -3.22
C ILE A 38 3.89 -9.15 -4.37
N SER A 39 4.37 -10.35 -4.06
CA SER A 39 4.48 -11.39 -5.08
C SER A 39 3.08 -11.94 -5.42
N ARG A 40 2.85 -12.29 -6.69
CA ARG A 40 1.58 -12.86 -7.13
C ARG A 40 1.21 -14.13 -6.35
N SER A 41 2.19 -14.95 -6.00
CA SER A 41 2.00 -16.15 -5.19
C SER A 41 1.57 -15.83 -3.75
N GLU A 42 2.13 -14.80 -3.12
CA GLU A 42 1.68 -14.33 -1.80
C GLU A 42 0.26 -13.75 -1.86
N LEU A 43 -0.06 -13.03 -2.93
CA LEU A 43 -1.41 -12.50 -3.14
C LEU A 43 -2.44 -13.63 -3.27
N ILE A 44 -2.16 -14.64 -4.09
CA ILE A 44 -3.03 -15.82 -4.24
C ILE A 44 -3.20 -16.55 -2.91
N LYS A 45 -2.12 -16.74 -2.14
CA LYS A 45 -2.21 -17.32 -0.79
C LYS A 45 -3.11 -16.51 0.15
N SER A 46 -3.16 -15.18 -0.01
CA SER A 46 -3.95 -14.31 0.86
C SER A 46 -5.46 -14.31 0.55
N ILE A 47 -5.83 -14.61 -0.70
CA ILE A 47 -7.24 -14.67 -1.12
C ILE A 47 -7.81 -16.11 -1.08
N GLY A 48 -6.96 -17.13 -0.91
CA GLY A 48 -7.37 -18.53 -0.96
C GLY A 48 -7.33 -19.07 -2.39
N GLU A 49 -7.05 -20.38 -2.54
CA GLU A 49 -6.75 -21.00 -3.85
C GLU A 49 -7.96 -21.09 -4.82
N ASN A 50 -9.16 -20.67 -4.43
CA ASN A 50 -10.40 -20.94 -5.17
C ASN A 50 -11.22 -19.72 -5.60
N GLU A 51 -10.77 -18.49 -5.35
CA GLU A 51 -11.54 -17.30 -5.77
C GLU A 51 -10.70 -16.31 -6.59
N GLU A 52 -10.87 -16.35 -7.91
CA GLU A 52 -10.38 -15.33 -8.84
C GLU A 52 -11.33 -14.13 -8.94
N SER A 53 -11.98 -13.74 -7.84
CA SER A 53 -12.76 -12.50 -7.84
C SER A 53 -11.82 -11.30 -7.84
N LEU A 54 -11.99 -10.44 -8.85
CA LEU A 54 -11.25 -9.18 -8.95
C LEU A 54 -11.40 -8.34 -7.66
N ASP A 55 -12.57 -8.37 -7.04
CA ASP A 55 -12.86 -7.60 -5.82
C ASP A 55 -12.04 -8.10 -4.63
N LEU A 56 -11.91 -9.43 -4.46
CA LEU A 56 -11.09 -10.01 -3.39
C LEU A 56 -9.60 -9.72 -3.57
N ILE A 57 -9.13 -9.76 -4.82
CA ILE A 57 -7.76 -9.38 -5.16
C ILE A 57 -7.52 -7.92 -4.79
N MET A 58 -8.44 -7.03 -5.15
CA MET A 58 -8.33 -5.60 -4.88
C MET A 58 -8.41 -5.29 -3.39
N ASP A 59 -9.28 -5.95 -2.64
CA ASP A 59 -9.37 -5.83 -1.19
C ASP A 59 -8.09 -6.30 -0.49
N ALA A 60 -7.54 -7.45 -0.88
CA ALA A 60 -6.30 -7.96 -0.31
C ALA A 60 -5.12 -7.00 -0.56
N LEU A 61 -5.03 -6.45 -1.78
CA LEU A 61 -4.03 -5.44 -2.12
C LEU A 61 -4.22 -4.15 -1.30
N PHE A 62 -5.46 -3.68 -1.17
CA PHE A 62 -5.78 -2.48 -0.41
C PHE A 62 -5.43 -2.64 1.07
N GLN A 63 -5.79 -3.76 1.70
CA GLN A 63 -5.44 -4.05 3.09
C GLN A 63 -3.93 -4.04 3.32
N LYS A 64 -3.16 -4.60 2.39
CA LYS A 64 -1.69 -4.57 2.46
C LYS A 64 -1.15 -3.15 2.28
N TYR A 65 -1.73 -2.37 1.38
CA TYR A 65 -1.39 -0.97 1.19
C TYR A 65 -1.59 -0.16 2.47
N VAL A 66 -2.77 -0.26 3.10
CA VAL A 66 -3.10 0.43 4.36
C VAL A 66 -2.10 0.07 5.46
N ARG A 67 -1.80 -1.22 5.63
CA ARG A 67 -0.79 -1.67 6.62
C ARG A 67 0.60 -1.10 6.33
N GLY A 68 1.01 -1.08 5.07
CA GLY A 68 2.29 -0.49 4.64
C GLY A 68 2.35 1.01 4.92
N LEU A 69 1.29 1.73 4.56
CA LEU A 69 1.13 3.17 4.79
C LEU A 69 1.23 3.52 6.27
N SER A 70 0.50 2.82 7.15
CA SER A 70 0.56 3.07 8.60
C SER A 70 1.98 2.93 9.15
N ARG A 71 2.74 1.91 8.71
CA ARG A 71 4.14 1.73 9.11
C ARG A 71 5.07 2.85 8.61
N VAL A 72 4.81 3.40 7.43
CA VAL A 72 5.57 4.54 6.88
C VAL A 72 5.26 5.81 7.68
N LEU A 73 3.98 6.07 7.93
CA LEU A 73 3.55 7.25 8.70
C LEU A 73 4.04 7.21 10.15
N GLN A 74 3.98 6.04 10.80
CA GLN A 74 4.52 5.86 12.15
C GLN A 74 6.03 6.13 12.19
N ARG A 75 6.79 5.62 11.22
CA ARG A 75 8.24 5.87 11.14
C ARG A 75 8.57 7.34 10.89
N ARG A 76 7.79 8.04 10.06
CA ARG A 76 7.94 9.49 9.85
C ARG A 76 7.69 10.27 11.12
N ARG A 77 6.64 9.93 11.88
CA ARG A 77 6.34 10.57 13.16
C ARG A 77 7.48 10.40 14.16
N LEU A 78 7.97 9.17 14.34
CA LEU A 78 9.11 8.89 15.23
C LEU A 78 10.38 9.64 14.80
N ALA A 79 10.67 9.69 13.50
CA ALA A 79 11.81 10.45 12.99
C ALA A 79 11.68 11.96 13.28
N SER A 80 10.50 12.54 13.13
CA SER A 80 10.25 13.95 13.50
C SER A 80 10.38 14.21 15.00
N GLU A 81 10.02 13.25 15.86
CA GLU A 81 10.19 13.36 17.31
C GLU A 81 11.68 13.31 17.73
N ILE A 82 12.50 12.51 17.04
CA ILE A 82 13.96 12.44 17.25
C ILE A 82 14.62 13.79 16.90
N ILE A 83 14.26 14.38 15.75
CA ILE A 83 14.84 15.67 15.31
C ILE A 83 14.53 16.77 16.32
N LYS A 84 13.26 16.88 16.78
CA LYS A 84 12.85 17.89 17.77
C LYS A 84 13.53 17.72 19.13
N SER A 85 13.87 16.49 19.50
CA SER A 85 14.58 16.20 20.77
C SER A 85 16.07 16.55 20.69
N GLY A 86 16.64 16.58 19.48
CA GLY A 86 18.03 16.97 19.24
C GLY A 86 18.26 18.49 19.19
N GLU A 87 17.23 19.30 18.95
CA GLU A 87 17.34 20.78 18.92
C GLU A 87 17.21 21.43 20.32
N ASN A 88 16.87 20.66 21.36
CA ASN A 88 16.69 21.15 22.74
C ASN A 88 17.81 20.73 23.71
N ASN A 89 18.97 20.29 23.23
CA ASN A 89 20.19 20.06 24.02
C ASN A 89 21.36 20.84 23.42
#